data_AF-A0A3C0R5V1-F1
#
_entry.id   AF-A0A3C0R5V1-F1
#
_cell.length_a   1.000
_cell.length_b   1.000
_cell.length_c   1.000
_cell.angle_alpha   90.00
_cell.angle_beta   90.00
_cell.angle_gamma   90.00
#
_symmetry.space_group_name_H-M   'P 1'
#
loop_
_entity.id
_entity.type
_entity.pdbx_description
1 polymer ?
#
loop_
_entity_poly.entity_id
_entity_poly.type
_entity_poly.pdbx_seq_one_letter_code
_entity_poly.pdbx_strand_id
1 'polypeptide(L)'
;QYFARIHPRFRTPHITTIWTGIAVGGVAMLTDIGSLADLTNIGTLFAFILVCLGVNVLRRTDPNRPRPFRVPLTPWFPILGVIFCVALMLSLPILTWIRFFVWLAIGMLIYFGYSVRHSKLRRGIDVGETE
;
A
#
# COMPACT_ATOMS: atom_id res chain seq x y z
N GLN A 1 6.29 -12.86 18.21
CA GLN A 1 4.96 -12.31 18.56
C GLN A 1 5.00 -11.06 19.45
N TYR A 2 6.18 -10.46 19.68
CA TYR A 2 6.34 -9.25 20.51
C TYR A 2 5.62 -8.01 19.94
N PHE A 3 5.79 -7.74 18.64
CA PHE A 3 5.11 -6.64 17.92
C PHE A 3 3.59 -6.87 17.70
N ALA A 4 3.10 -8.09 17.96
CA ALA A 4 1.68 -8.43 17.83
C ALA A 4 0.95 -8.43 19.19
N ARG A 5 1.59 -7.94 20.26
CA ARG A 5 0.92 -7.84 21.57
C ARG A 5 -0.13 -6.74 21.55
N ILE A 6 -1.37 -7.19 21.65
CA ILE A 6 -2.54 -6.34 21.66
C ILE A 6 -2.85 -5.94 23.12
N HIS A 7 -3.20 -4.68 23.36
CA HIS A 7 -3.60 -4.22 24.68
C HIS A 7 -4.86 -4.99 25.15
N PRO A 8 -4.86 -5.60 26.35
CA PRO A 8 -5.93 -6.52 26.77
C PRO A 8 -7.31 -5.86 26.89
N ARG A 9 -7.37 -4.55 27.19
CA ARG A 9 -8.63 -3.81 27.34
C ARG A 9 -9.11 -3.08 26.06
N PHE A 10 -8.18 -2.56 25.26
CA PHE A 10 -8.49 -1.68 24.12
C PHE A 10 -8.30 -2.37 22.77
N ARG A 11 -7.76 -3.60 22.78
CA ARG A 11 -7.46 -4.39 21.60
C ARG A 11 -6.61 -3.65 20.54
N THR A 12 -5.76 -2.70 20.98
CA THR A 12 -4.86 -1.93 20.11
C THR A 12 -3.40 -2.42 20.19
N PRO A 13 -2.65 -2.41 19.08
CA PRO A 13 -1.24 -2.80 19.06
C PRO A 13 -0.34 -1.65 19.56
N HIS A 14 -0.45 -1.32 20.84
CA HIS A 14 0.16 -0.16 21.48
C HIS A 14 1.69 -0.08 21.33
N ILE A 15 2.40 -1.21 21.42
CA ILE A 15 3.87 -1.24 21.30
C ILE A 15 4.30 -0.78 19.90
N THR A 16 3.68 -1.32 18.83
CA THR A 16 4.00 -0.89 17.46
C THR A 16 3.62 0.55 17.21
N THR A 17 2.48 1.01 17.74
CA THR A 17 2.06 2.41 17.57
C THR A 17 3.05 3.39 18.20
N ILE A 18 3.55 3.10 19.41
CA ILE A 18 4.53 3.95 20.08
C ILE A 18 5.85 3.99 19.30
N TRP A 19 6.37 2.82 18.90
CA TRP A 19 7.63 2.76 18.13
C TRP A 19 7.52 3.47 16.79
N THR A 20 6.45 3.23 16.03
CA THR A 20 6.21 3.93 14.77
C THR A 20 6.03 5.43 15.00
N GLY A 21 5.33 5.85 16.05
CA GLY A 21 5.14 7.26 16.40
C GLY A 21 6.44 7.98 16.72
N ILE A 22 7.32 7.37 17.52
CA ILE A 22 8.65 7.92 17.83
C ILE A 22 9.49 8.03 16.56
N ALA A 23 9.51 6.99 15.73
CA ALA A 23 10.28 6.98 14.48
C ALA A 23 9.79 8.06 13.50
N VAL A 24 8.48 8.12 13.26
CA VAL A 24 7.86 9.12 12.36
C VAL A 24 8.03 10.53 12.91
N GLY A 25 7.83 10.73 14.21
CA GLY A 25 8.03 12.02 14.88
C GLY A 25 9.47 12.52 14.75
N GLY A 26 10.46 11.65 14.94
CA GLY A 26 11.86 11.99 14.75
C GLY A 26 12.18 12.42 13.32
N VAL A 27 11.67 11.69 12.32
CA VAL A 27 11.87 12.03 10.89
C VAL A 27 11.16 13.33 10.53
N ALA A 28 9.94 13.55 11.04
CA ALA A 28 9.16 14.76 10.80
C ALA A 28 9.83 16.02 11.38
N MET A 29 10.61 15.87 12.46
CA MET A 29 11.35 16.99 13.06
C MET A 29 12.52 17.48 12.18
N LEU A 30 13.03 16.62 11.30
CA LEU A 30 14.21 16.88 10.47
C LEU A 30 13.87 17.12 8.98
N THR A 31 12.62 16.87 8.58
CA THR A 31 12.22 16.86 7.17
C THR A 31 11.17 17.94 6.91
N ASP A 32 11.30 18.63 5.79
CA ASP A 32 10.33 19.62 5.34
C ASP A 32 8.97 18.99 4.99
N ILE A 33 7.89 19.69 5.36
CA ILE A 33 6.52 19.23 5.15
C ILE A 33 6.16 19.09 3.68
N GLY A 34 6.70 19.94 2.80
CA GLY A 34 6.46 19.88 1.35
C GLY A 34 7.06 18.62 0.74
N SER A 35 8.31 18.29 1.10
CA SER A 35 8.95 17.04 0.67
C SER A 35 8.19 15.79 1.13
N LEU A 36 7.64 15.80 2.36
CA LEU A 36 6.83 14.70 2.89
C LEU A 36 5.47 14.58 2.18
N ALA A 37 4.85 15.72 1.86
CA ALA A 37 3.59 15.77 1.12
C ALA A 37 3.77 15.17 -0.29
N ASP A 38 4.83 15.55 -1.01
CA ASP A 38 5.12 15.01 -2.35
C ASP A 38 5.36 13.50 -2.32
N LEU A 39 6.11 13.01 -1.33
CA LEU A 39 6.37 11.57 -1.13
C LEU A 39 5.09 10.78 -0.79
N THR A 40 4.20 11.38 0.00
CA THR A 40 2.92 10.75 0.32
C THR A 40 2.00 10.73 -0.90
N ASN A 41 1.94 11.83 -1.64
CA ASN A 41 1.12 11.98 -2.84
C ASN A 41 1.52 10.98 -3.93
N ILE A 42 2.82 10.82 -4.22
CA ILE A 42 3.25 9.83 -5.25
C ILE A 42 2.86 8.41 -4.84
N GLY A 43 2.95 8.07 -3.56
CA GLY A 43 2.61 6.74 -3.04
C GLY A 43 1.10 6.45 -3.11
N THR A 44 0.25 7.41 -2.72
CA THR A 44 -1.21 7.26 -2.79
C THR A 44 -1.71 7.21 -4.23
N LEU A 45 -1.19 8.06 -5.11
CA LEU A 45 -1.52 8.03 -6.54
C LEU A 45 -1.13 6.70 -7.18
N PHE A 46 0.06 6.17 -6.85
CA PHE A 46 0.48 4.85 -7.32
C PHE A 46 -0.44 3.74 -6.82
N ALA A 47 -0.83 3.77 -5.54
CA ALA A 47 -1.79 2.80 -4.99
C ALA A 47 -3.15 2.88 -5.70
N PHE A 48 -3.64 4.08 -6.03
CA PHE A 48 -4.87 4.26 -6.78
C PHE A 48 -4.77 3.71 -8.21
N ILE A 49 -3.64 3.90 -8.90
CA ILE A 49 -3.39 3.27 -10.20
C ILE A 49 -3.50 1.75 -10.08
N LEU A 50 -2.84 1.14 -9.09
CA LEU A 50 -2.91 -0.30 -8.86
C LEU A 50 -4.33 -0.79 -8.58
N VAL A 51 -5.12 -0.05 -7.81
CA VAL A 51 -6.53 -0.38 -7.53
C VAL A 51 -7.37 -0.29 -8.81
N CYS A 52 -7.24 0.79 -9.59
CA CYS A 52 -7.98 0.96 -10.85
C CYS A 52 -7.64 -0.14 -11.87
N LEU A 53 -6.36 -0.54 -11.95
CA LEU A 53 -5.94 -1.69 -12.75
C LEU A 53 -6.49 -3.01 -12.17
N GLY A 54 -6.41 -3.18 -10.85
CA GLY A 54 -6.91 -4.35 -10.13
C GLY A 54 -8.40 -4.60 -10.34
N VAL A 55 -9.22 -3.54 -10.41
CA VAL A 55 -10.66 -3.65 -10.75
C VAL A 55 -10.87 -4.26 -12.13
N ASN A 56 -10.06 -3.88 -13.12
CA ASN A 56 -10.13 -4.45 -14.47
C ASN A 56 -9.62 -5.90 -14.50
N VAL A 57 -8.54 -6.19 -13.80
CA VAL A 57 -7.98 -7.55 -13.68
C VAL A 57 -8.99 -8.49 -13.02
N LEU A 58 -9.55 -8.11 -11.86
CA LEU A 58 -10.51 -8.92 -11.12
C LEU A 58 -11.80 -9.18 -11.90
N ARG A 59 -12.17 -8.31 -12.84
CA ARG A 59 -13.31 -8.56 -13.75
C ARG A 59 -13.04 -9.66 -14.76
N ARG A 60 -11.78 -9.86 -15.17
CA ARG A 60 -11.39 -10.95 -16.08
C ARG A 60 -11.08 -12.24 -15.33
N THR A 61 -10.41 -12.15 -14.18
CA THR A 61 -9.98 -13.33 -13.42
C THR A 61 -11.11 -13.98 -12.62
N ASP A 62 -12.03 -13.20 -12.05
CA ASP A 62 -13.13 -13.73 -11.24
C ASP A 62 -14.46 -13.02 -11.56
N PRO A 63 -15.10 -13.36 -12.70
CA PRO A 63 -16.31 -12.69 -13.15
C PRO A 63 -17.55 -13.04 -12.29
N ASN A 64 -17.59 -14.22 -11.66
CA ASN A 64 -18.78 -14.74 -10.98
C ASN A 64 -18.91 -14.29 -9.51
N ARG A 65 -17.90 -13.62 -8.95
CA ARG A 65 -17.94 -13.10 -7.59
C ARG A 65 -19.13 -12.14 -7.37
N PRO A 66 -19.92 -12.29 -6.28
CA PRO A 66 -21.01 -11.37 -5.97
C PRO A 66 -20.47 -9.96 -5.70
N ARG A 67 -21.02 -8.96 -6.38
CA ARG A 67 -20.58 -7.55 -6.33
C ARG A 67 -21.79 -6.67 -5.97
N PRO A 68 -21.99 -6.33 -4.69
CA PRO A 68 -23.11 -5.47 -4.24
C PRO A 68 -23.08 -4.09 -4.89
N PHE A 69 -21.88 -3.55 -5.16
CA PHE A 69 -21.67 -2.34 -5.93
C PHE A 69 -20.80 -2.63 -7.15
N ARG A 70 -21.17 -2.05 -8.30
CA ARG A 70 -20.41 -2.15 -9.55
C ARG A 70 -20.15 -0.75 -10.07
N VAL A 71 -18.88 -0.46 -10.38
CA VAL A 71 -18.50 0.81 -11.01
C VAL A 71 -19.25 0.93 -12.35
N PRO A 72 -20.02 2.00 -12.58
CA PRO A 72 -20.67 2.24 -13.87
C PRO A 72 -19.61 2.39 -14.98
N LEU A 73 -19.98 2.24 -16.25
CA LEU A 73 -19.11 2.36 -17.45
C LEU A 73 -17.68 1.77 -17.32
N THR A 74 -17.56 0.58 -16.74
CA THR A 74 -16.30 -0.19 -16.77
C THR A 74 -16.11 -0.78 -18.17
N PRO A 75 -14.91 -0.71 -18.79
CA PRO A 75 -13.59 -0.38 -18.22
C PRO A 75 -13.17 1.10 -18.29
N TRP A 76 -14.00 1.97 -18.84
CA TRP A 76 -13.66 3.37 -19.10
C TRP A 76 -13.40 4.18 -17.84
N PHE A 77 -14.24 4.08 -16.80
CA PHE A 77 -14.01 4.84 -15.56
C PHE A 77 -12.68 4.51 -14.87
N PRO A 78 -12.32 3.23 -14.63
CA PRO A 78 -11.03 2.92 -14.04
C PRO A 78 -9.84 3.38 -14.90
N ILE A 79 -9.94 3.28 -16.23
CA ILE A 79 -8.88 3.75 -17.15
C ILE A 79 -8.72 5.27 -17.04
N LEU A 80 -9.83 6.01 -17.03
CA LEU A 80 -9.81 7.46 -16.83
C LEU A 80 -9.18 7.82 -15.48
N GLY A 81 -9.49 7.08 -14.41
CA GLY A 81 -8.86 7.23 -13.11
C GLY A 81 -7.33 7.05 -13.15
N VAL A 82 -6.84 6.04 -13.88
CA VAL A 82 -5.40 5.85 -14.11
C VAL A 82 -4.81 7.05 -14.85
N ILE A 83 -5.46 7.53 -15.91
CA ILE A 83 -4.98 8.68 -16.69
C ILE A 83 -4.86 9.92 -15.80
N PHE A 84 -5.87 10.24 -14.99
CA PHE A 84 -5.83 11.36 -14.05
C PHE A 84 -4.73 11.20 -13.00
N CYS A 85 -4.58 10.00 -12.42
CA CYS A 85 -3.53 9.76 -11.44
C CYS A 85 -2.13 9.91 -12.05
N VAL A 86 -1.90 9.38 -13.25
CA VAL A 86 -0.63 9.52 -13.96
C VAL A 86 -0.36 10.98 -14.31
N ALA A 87 -1.36 11.72 -14.78
CA ALA A 87 -1.22 13.15 -15.06
C ALA A 87 -0.79 13.94 -13.82
N LEU A 88 -1.40 13.66 -12.66
CA LEU A 88 -0.98 14.27 -11.40
C LEU A 88 0.43 13.83 -10.98
N MET A 89 0.79 12.55 -11.15
CA MET A 89 2.13 12.06 -10.85
C MET A 89 3.23 12.73 -11.69
N LEU A 90 2.94 13.07 -12.95
CA LEU A 90 3.87 13.78 -13.83
C LEU A 90 4.14 15.23 -13.39
N SER A 91 3.24 15.83 -12.61
CA SER A 91 3.43 17.17 -12.03
C SER A 91 4.38 17.20 -10.83
N LEU A 92 4.80 16.03 -10.31
CA LEU A 92 5.68 15.96 -9.14
C LEU A 92 7.16 16.06 -9.54
N PRO A 93 8.02 16.62 -8.67
CA PRO A 93 9.45 16.70 -8.91
C PRO A 93 10.11 15.34 -9.17
N ILE A 94 11.11 15.30 -10.05
CA ILE A 94 11.86 14.08 -10.39
C ILE A 94 12.53 13.44 -9.17
N LEU A 95 12.89 14.24 -8.17
CA LEU A 95 13.49 13.74 -6.93
C LEU A 95 12.53 12.82 -6.17
N THR A 96 11.22 13.09 -6.22
CA THR A 96 10.18 12.26 -5.59
C THR A 96 10.09 10.89 -6.26
N TRP A 97 10.20 10.85 -7.60
CA TRP A 97 10.24 9.60 -8.37
C TRP A 97 11.44 8.73 -8.01
N ILE A 98 12.63 9.34 -7.89
CA ILE A 98 13.85 8.62 -7.51
C ILE A 98 13.69 8.01 -6.11
N ARG A 99 13.25 8.82 -5.12
CA ARG A 99 13.03 8.35 -3.74
C ARG A 99 12.01 7.20 -3.69
N PHE A 100 10.92 7.31 -4.45
CA PHE A 100 9.89 6.29 -4.55
C PHE A 100 10.44 4.96 -5.11
N PHE A 101 11.17 4.99 -6.23
CA PHE A 101 11.74 3.78 -6.82
C PHE A 101 12.84 3.16 -5.95
N VAL A 102 13.67 3.97 -5.28
CA VAL A 102 14.65 3.48 -4.32
C VAL A 102 13.95 2.74 -3.17
N TRP A 103 12.88 3.32 -2.62
CA TRP A 103 12.11 2.67 -1.56
C TRP A 103 11.44 1.37 -2.03
N LEU A 104 10.87 1.36 -3.25
CA LEU A 104 10.33 0.15 -3.86
C LEU A 104 11.41 -0.93 -4.06
N ALA A 105 12.60 -0.55 -4.51
CA ALA A 105 13.71 -1.48 -4.68
C ALA A 105 14.14 -2.08 -3.34
N ILE A 106 14.24 -1.27 -2.27
CA ILE A 106 14.52 -1.76 -0.91
C ILE A 106 13.42 -2.74 -0.46
N GLY A 107 12.15 -2.38 -0.63
CA GLY A 107 11.02 -3.25 -0.29
C GLY A 107 11.06 -4.58 -1.06
N MET A 108 11.42 -4.53 -2.34
CA MET A 108 11.57 -5.69 -3.21
C MET A 108 12.73 -6.59 -2.76
N LEU A 109 13.89 -6.01 -2.42
CA LEU A 109 15.04 -6.74 -1.89
C LEU A 109 14.71 -7.44 -0.57
N ILE A 110 14.01 -6.76 0.35
CA ILE A 110 13.55 -7.36 1.61
C ILE A 110 12.54 -8.48 1.33
N TYR A 111 11.61 -8.26 0.39
CA TYR A 111 10.62 -9.26 0.02
C TYR A 111 11.28 -10.53 -0.52
N PHE A 112 12.16 -10.43 -1.51
CA PHE A 112 12.84 -11.59 -2.10
C PHE A 112 13.86 -12.22 -1.15
N GLY A 113 14.58 -11.42 -0.35
CA GLY A 113 15.61 -11.91 0.56
C GLY A 113 15.04 -12.61 1.80
N TYR A 114 14.03 -12.03 2.44
CA TYR A 114 13.49 -12.53 3.70
C TYR A 114 12.06 -13.08 3.57
N SER A 115 11.14 -12.31 2.97
CA SER A 115 9.70 -12.64 2.96
C SER A 115 9.39 -13.91 2.18
N VAL A 116 10.01 -14.14 1.02
CA VAL A 116 9.81 -15.37 0.22
C VAL A 116 10.18 -16.63 1.01
N ARG A 117 11.20 -16.56 1.87
CA ARG A 117 11.66 -17.70 2.68
C ARG A 117 10.84 -17.90 3.96
N HIS A 118 10.19 -16.84 4.48
CA HIS A 118 9.39 -16.87 5.71
C HIS A 118 7.86 -16.81 5.47
N SER A 119 7.40 -16.76 4.23
CA SER A 119 5.97 -16.63 3.90
C SER A 119 5.16 -17.83 4.40
N LYS A 120 4.19 -17.55 5.28
CA LYS A 120 3.29 -18.55 5.89
C LYS A 120 2.37 -19.20 4.87
N LEU A 121 2.08 -18.53 3.75
CA LEU A 121 1.29 -19.05 2.63
C LEU A 121 1.96 -20.26 1.96
N ARG A 122 3.31 -20.34 1.99
CA ARG A 122 4.09 -21.50 1.52
C ARG A 122 4.21 -22.60 2.58
N ARG A 123 3.93 -22.29 3.85
CA ARG A 123 3.99 -23.23 4.98
C ARG A 123 2.65 -23.95 5.26
N GLY A 124 1.57 -23.64 4.51
CA GLY A 124 0.29 -24.33 4.64
C GLY A 124 -0.39 -24.16 6.00
N ILE A 125 -0.16 -23.04 6.68
CA ILE A 125 -0.88 -22.73 7.92
C ILE A 125 -2.23 -22.15 7.49
N ASP A 126 -3.29 -22.93 7.63
CA ASP A 126 -4.67 -22.48 7.47
C ASP A 126 -4.89 -21.24 8.32
N VAL A 127 -5.03 -20.10 7.65
CA VAL A 127 -5.60 -18.91 8.26
C VAL A 127 -7.09 -19.20 8.29
N GLY A 128 -7.57 -19.68 9.45
CA GLY A 128 -8.97 -20.04 9.65
C GLY A 128 -9.92 -18.95 9.12
N GLU A 129 -11.10 -19.39 8.69
CA GLU A 129 -12.16 -18.57 8.11
C GLU A 129 -12.21 -17.19 8.76
N THR A 130 -11.92 -16.17 7.97
CA THR A 130 -12.25 -14.80 8.32
C THR A 130 -13.77 -14.69 8.27
N GLU A 131 -14.43 -14.87 9.41
CA GLU A 131 -15.80 -14.39 9.66
C GLU A 131 -15.89 -12.87 9.52
#